data_AF-A0A924AZU5-F1
#
_entry.id   AF-A0A924AZU5-F1
#
_cell.length_a   1.000
_cell.length_b   1.000
_cell.length_c   1.000
_cell.angle_alpha   90.00
_cell.angle_beta   90.00
_cell.angle_gamma   90.00
#
_symmetry.space_group_name_H-M   'P 1'
#
loop_
_entity.id
_entity.type
_entity.pdbx_description
1 polymer ?
#
loop_
_entity_poly.entity_id
_entity_poly.type
_entity_poly.pdbx_seq_one_letter_code
_entity_poly.pdbx_strand_id
1 'polypeptide(L)'
;MNSSIRLPAWLNNLAGKGASALAAPIIIILLLAMMVLPLPAFVLDVFFSFNIALSVIVLLTSLYTVKPLDFMAFPTILLVSTMLRLSLNVASTRIVLTEGHTGGAAAGKVIEAFGHFLIGGNFAVGIVVFIILTIINFTVVTKGAGRIAEVGARFALDAMPGKQMAIDADLNAGLIGEDDARKRRTEVAQEAEFYGAMDGASKYVRGDAVAGIMVTVINIVGGLLVGMLQHDLGFSEALKTYTLLAIGDGLVAQIPSLIISTAAGIVVSRVASDQDIGTQLVGQLFAKPQVLYITAGIIGGMGIIPGMPNFVFLLLAAALAGAASLASKRQKAAPAEDQAAAAAAAAAAAPAAAEQEEASWQDIMPVDTLGLEVGYRLIPLVDKAQGGELLKRIKGIRKKYAQEVGFLAPPVHIRDNLELK
;
A
#
# COMPACT_ATOMS: atom_id res chain seq x y z
N MET A 1 -13.04 -53.04 6.40
CA MET A 1 -12.66 -52.65 7.77
C MET A 1 -12.60 -51.12 7.82
N ASN A 2 -13.68 -50.49 8.29
CA ASN A 2 -13.81 -49.04 8.41
C ASN A 2 -13.48 -48.64 9.86
N SER A 3 -12.21 -48.33 10.15
CA SER A 3 -11.82 -47.76 11.44
C SER A 3 -11.98 -46.25 11.38
N SER A 4 -13.20 -45.79 11.69
CA SER A 4 -13.46 -44.41 12.05
C SER A 4 -12.74 -44.12 13.38
N ILE A 5 -11.75 -43.24 13.32
CA ILE A 5 -11.09 -42.69 14.50
C ILE A 5 -12.17 -41.91 15.27
N ARG A 6 -12.70 -42.50 16.34
CA ARG A 6 -13.65 -41.83 17.23
C ARG A 6 -12.86 -40.84 18.09
N LEU A 7 -12.83 -39.58 17.67
CA LEU A 7 -12.37 -38.47 18.51
C LEU A 7 -13.21 -38.43 19.80
N PRO A 8 -12.61 -38.16 20.97
CA PRO A 8 -13.31 -38.19 22.25
C PRO A 8 -14.35 -37.06 22.35
N ALA A 9 -15.46 -37.30 23.05
CA ALA A 9 -16.64 -36.43 23.06
C ALA A 9 -16.39 -34.97 23.53
N TRP A 10 -15.33 -34.74 24.32
CA TRP A 10 -14.91 -33.40 24.75
C TRP A 10 -14.33 -32.55 23.60
N LEU A 11 -13.75 -33.19 22.57
CA LEU A 11 -13.25 -32.54 21.36
C LEU A 11 -14.40 -32.09 20.44
N ASN A 12 -15.51 -32.84 20.42
CA ASN A 12 -16.71 -32.47 19.65
C ASN A 12 -17.48 -31.29 20.28
N ASN A 13 -17.48 -31.17 21.61
CA ASN A 13 -18.05 -30.00 22.30
C ASN A 13 -17.19 -28.73 22.12
N LEU A 14 -15.92 -28.90 21.76
CA LEU A 14 -14.99 -27.83 21.40
C LEU A 14 -15.16 -27.33 19.97
N ALA A 15 -16.08 -27.88 19.16
CA ALA A 15 -16.36 -27.45 17.80
C ALA A 15 -17.64 -26.58 17.65
N GLY A 16 -18.43 -26.44 18.72
CA GLY A 16 -19.59 -25.52 18.76
C GLY A 16 -19.21 -24.10 19.19
N LYS A 17 -20.16 -23.16 19.36
CA LYS A 17 -19.93 -21.73 19.70
C LYS A 17 -18.96 -21.45 20.90
N GLY A 18 -18.64 -22.44 21.75
CA GLY A 18 -17.59 -22.36 22.77
C GLY A 18 -16.14 -22.58 22.27
N ALA A 19 -15.96 -23.12 21.06
CA ALA A 19 -14.68 -23.30 20.36
C ALA A 19 -13.89 -21.99 20.25
N SER A 20 -14.59 -20.93 19.86
CA SER A 20 -13.99 -19.61 19.63
C SER A 20 -13.56 -18.94 20.93
N ALA A 21 -14.29 -19.17 22.04
CA ALA A 21 -13.92 -18.64 23.35
C ALA A 21 -12.70 -19.36 23.97
N LEU A 22 -12.54 -20.66 23.67
CA LEU A 22 -11.40 -21.45 24.16
C LEU A 22 -10.17 -21.36 23.25
N ALA A 23 -10.30 -20.87 22.02
CA ALA A 23 -9.20 -20.80 21.06
C ALA A 23 -8.01 -19.98 21.57
N ALA A 24 -8.24 -18.78 22.12
CA ALA A 24 -7.15 -17.92 22.61
C ALA A 24 -6.40 -18.53 23.81
N PRO A 25 -7.06 -19.02 24.88
CA PRO A 25 -6.38 -19.75 25.97
C PRO A 25 -5.60 -20.98 25.48
N ILE A 26 -6.16 -21.76 24.55
CA ILE A 26 -5.49 -22.95 23.99
C ILE A 26 -4.23 -22.55 23.24
N ILE A 27 -4.27 -21.49 22.43
CA ILE A 27 -3.09 -20.98 21.71
C ILE A 27 -2.01 -20.56 22.70
N ILE A 28 -2.35 -19.83 23.76
CA ILE A 28 -1.37 -19.41 24.78
C ILE A 28 -0.76 -20.62 25.49
N ILE A 29 -1.57 -21.59 25.92
CA ILE A 29 -1.09 -22.82 26.56
C ILE A 29 -0.19 -23.61 25.60
N LEU A 30 -0.57 -23.71 24.33
CA LEU A 30 0.24 -24.38 23.30
C LEU A 30 1.61 -23.69 23.16
N LEU A 31 1.64 -22.36 23.05
CA LEU A 31 2.88 -21.59 22.93
C LEU A 31 3.80 -21.78 24.15
N LEU A 32 3.25 -21.71 25.37
CA LEU A 32 4.01 -21.96 26.59
C LEU A 32 4.49 -23.41 26.68
N ALA A 33 3.65 -24.38 26.30
CA ALA A 33 4.02 -25.78 26.28
C ALA A 33 5.17 -26.05 25.31
N MET A 34 5.18 -25.41 24.13
CA MET A 34 6.28 -25.51 23.17
C MET A 34 7.61 -24.98 23.73
N MET A 35 7.59 -23.99 24.62
CA MET A 35 8.82 -23.49 25.25
C MET A 35 9.40 -24.46 26.29
N VAL A 36 8.55 -25.25 26.95
CA VAL A 36 8.97 -26.11 28.09
C VAL A 36 9.17 -27.57 27.67
N LEU A 37 8.35 -28.08 26.76
CA LEU A 37 8.35 -29.48 26.35
C LEU A 37 9.26 -29.72 25.14
N PRO A 38 10.01 -30.83 25.09
CA PRO A 38 10.76 -31.21 23.91
C PRO A 38 9.79 -31.58 22.79
N LEU A 39 9.94 -30.93 21.63
CA LEU A 39 9.11 -31.24 20.47
C LEU A 39 9.84 -32.20 19.52
N PRO A 40 9.13 -33.16 18.91
CA PRO A 40 9.70 -33.93 17.81
C PRO A 40 10.07 -33.00 16.64
N ALA A 41 11.17 -33.30 15.94
CA ALA A 41 11.63 -32.51 14.78
C ALA A 41 10.55 -32.33 13.70
N PHE A 42 9.70 -33.35 13.48
CA PHE A 42 8.57 -33.25 12.55
C PHE A 42 7.55 -32.16 12.95
N VAL A 43 7.26 -32.02 14.25
CA VAL A 43 6.31 -31.01 14.73
C VAL A 43 6.89 -29.60 14.55
N LEU A 44 8.20 -29.43 14.79
CA LEU A 44 8.88 -28.18 14.48
C LEU A 44 8.80 -27.83 12.99
N ASP A 45 9.09 -28.77 12.09
CA ASP A 45 9.01 -28.56 10.65
C ASP A 45 7.60 -28.11 10.22
N VAL A 46 6.55 -28.72 10.78
CA VAL A 46 5.16 -28.33 10.54
C VAL A 46 4.89 -26.90 11.01
N PHE A 47 5.28 -26.54 12.23
CA PHE A 47 5.03 -25.20 12.75
C PHE A 47 5.87 -24.11 12.06
N PHE A 48 7.13 -24.39 11.67
CA PHE A 48 7.93 -23.47 10.88
C PHE A 48 7.34 -23.25 9.49
N SER A 49 6.93 -24.33 8.82
CA SER A 49 6.26 -24.25 7.51
C SER A 49 4.94 -23.50 7.59
N PHE A 50 4.17 -23.74 8.66
CA PHE A 50 2.94 -23.01 8.94
C PHE A 50 3.21 -21.52 9.20
N ASN A 51 4.26 -21.17 9.95
CA ASN A 51 4.63 -19.77 10.20
C ASN A 51 5.02 -19.04 8.91
N ILE A 52 5.78 -19.69 8.02
CA ILE A 52 6.10 -19.17 6.70
C ILE A 52 4.83 -18.97 5.87
N ALA A 53 3.96 -20.00 5.78
CA ALA A 53 2.71 -19.91 5.04
C ALA A 53 1.81 -18.77 5.57
N LEU A 54 1.68 -18.66 6.90
CA LEU A 54 0.93 -17.59 7.55
C LEU A 54 1.49 -16.21 7.19
N SER A 55 2.81 -16.05 7.20
CA SER A 55 3.43 -14.77 6.83
C SER A 55 3.13 -14.38 5.37
N VAL A 56 3.18 -15.33 4.45
CA VAL A 56 2.85 -15.09 3.03
C VAL A 56 1.38 -14.74 2.86
N ILE A 57 0.48 -15.47 3.53
CA ILE A 57 -0.96 -15.15 3.53
C ILE A 57 -1.17 -13.72 4.02
N VAL A 58 -0.56 -13.35 5.15
CA VAL A 58 -0.67 -12.00 5.71
C VAL A 58 -0.15 -10.93 4.75
N LEU A 59 0.98 -11.17 4.07
CA LEU A 59 1.50 -10.24 3.05
C LEU A 59 0.53 -10.11 1.87
N LEU A 60 0.06 -11.22 1.31
CA LEU A 60 -0.87 -11.18 0.18
C LEU A 60 -2.19 -10.51 0.56
N THR A 61 -2.75 -10.82 1.73
CA THR A 61 -3.93 -10.12 2.26
C THR A 61 -3.64 -8.61 2.34
N SER A 62 -2.51 -8.19 2.90
CA SER A 62 -2.17 -6.75 3.00
C SER A 62 -2.07 -6.03 1.65
N LEU A 63 -1.63 -6.73 0.60
CA LEU A 63 -1.52 -6.19 -0.75
C LEU A 63 -2.90 -6.00 -1.40
N TYR A 64 -3.80 -6.98 -1.24
CA TYR A 64 -5.14 -6.99 -1.85
C TYR A 64 -6.23 -6.26 -1.06
N THR A 65 -5.98 -5.98 0.21
CA THR A 65 -6.89 -5.16 1.04
C THR A 65 -7.04 -3.78 0.39
N VAL A 66 -8.22 -3.14 0.42
CA VAL A 66 -8.40 -1.79 -0.15
C VAL A 66 -8.30 -0.73 0.96
N LYS A 67 -9.00 -0.94 2.08
CA LYS A 67 -8.95 -0.06 3.26
C LYS A 67 -8.23 -0.76 4.42
N PRO A 68 -7.43 -0.05 5.25
CA PRO A 68 -6.78 -0.66 6.42
C PRO A 68 -7.73 -1.44 7.33
N LEU A 69 -8.96 -0.96 7.51
CA LEU A 69 -10.00 -1.60 8.30
C LEU A 69 -10.53 -2.92 7.73
N ASP A 70 -10.39 -3.17 6.42
CA ASP A 70 -10.82 -4.46 5.84
C ASP A 70 -9.97 -5.61 6.41
N PHE A 71 -8.79 -5.31 6.99
CA PHE A 71 -7.95 -6.26 7.70
C PHE A 71 -7.77 -5.92 9.19
N MET A 72 -8.88 -5.65 9.90
CA MET A 72 -8.89 -5.32 11.34
C MET A 72 -8.18 -6.35 12.25
N ALA A 73 -8.10 -7.62 11.85
CA ALA A 73 -7.44 -8.67 12.64
C ALA A 73 -5.90 -8.61 12.57
N PHE A 74 -5.32 -7.74 11.73
CA PHE A 74 -3.89 -7.67 11.48
C PHE A 74 -3.02 -7.48 12.75
N PRO A 75 -3.35 -6.57 13.72
CA PRO A 75 -2.56 -6.43 14.95
C PRO A 75 -2.48 -7.71 15.77
N THR A 76 -3.62 -8.38 15.91
CA THR A 76 -3.71 -9.62 16.67
C THR A 76 -2.92 -10.75 16.00
N ILE A 77 -3.00 -10.86 14.68
CA ILE A 77 -2.21 -11.85 13.92
C ILE A 77 -0.72 -11.56 14.06
N LEU A 78 -0.32 -10.30 14.00
CA LEU A 78 1.07 -9.90 14.19
C LEU A 78 1.58 -10.28 15.58
N LEU A 79 0.79 -10.06 16.65
CA LEU A 79 1.15 -10.45 18.01
C LEU A 79 1.27 -11.97 18.15
N VAL A 80 0.27 -12.73 17.70
CA VAL A 80 0.25 -14.20 17.80
C VAL A 80 1.36 -14.83 16.97
N SER A 81 1.58 -14.37 15.74
CA SER A 81 2.65 -14.89 14.88
C SER A 81 4.05 -14.60 15.44
N THR A 82 4.23 -13.45 16.09
CA THR A 82 5.48 -13.10 16.78
C THR A 82 5.72 -13.98 18.01
N MET A 83 4.68 -14.21 18.83
CA MET A 83 4.77 -15.12 19.97
C MET A 83 5.05 -16.58 19.54
N LEU A 84 4.44 -17.00 18.42
CA LEU A 84 4.72 -18.30 17.81
C LEU A 84 6.18 -18.42 17.36
N ARG A 85 6.74 -17.39 16.70
CA ARG A 85 8.16 -17.37 16.33
C ARG A 85 9.08 -17.46 17.54
N LEU A 86 8.85 -16.65 18.57
CA LEU A 86 9.65 -16.67 19.79
C LEU A 86 9.60 -18.05 20.46
N SER A 87 8.42 -18.67 20.53
CA SER A 87 8.25 -20.01 21.10
C SER A 87 8.96 -21.08 20.27
N LEU A 88 8.89 -20.96 18.93
CA LEU A 88 9.60 -21.85 18.01
C LEU A 88 11.11 -21.72 18.12
N ASN A 89 11.65 -20.50 18.22
CA ASN A 89 13.08 -20.25 18.39
C ASN A 89 13.62 -20.87 19.68
N VAL A 90 12.85 -20.81 20.77
CA VAL A 90 13.23 -21.47 22.04
C VAL A 90 13.18 -22.99 21.91
N ALA A 91 12.13 -23.52 21.28
CA ALA A 91 11.98 -24.96 21.07
C ALA A 91 13.08 -25.53 20.15
N SER A 92 13.40 -24.84 19.04
CA SER A 92 14.44 -25.24 18.10
C SER A 92 15.83 -25.13 18.70
N THR A 93 16.12 -24.06 19.44
CA THR A 93 17.39 -23.88 20.18
C THR A 93 17.67 -25.07 21.09
N ARG A 94 16.67 -25.52 21.85
CA ARG A 94 16.83 -26.70 22.71
C ARG A 94 17.26 -27.93 21.91
N ILE A 95 16.58 -28.23 20.81
CA ILE A 95 16.87 -29.41 19.99
C ILE A 95 18.22 -29.27 19.28
N VAL A 96 18.56 -28.08 18.79
CA VAL A 96 19.88 -27.80 18.23
C VAL A 96 20.97 -28.07 19.26
N LEU A 97 20.80 -27.64 20.51
CA LEU A 97 21.80 -27.84 21.57
C LEU A 97 21.84 -29.28 22.12
N THR A 98 20.71 -29.99 22.19
CA THR A 98 20.67 -31.37 22.73
C THR A 98 20.98 -32.43 21.69
N GLU A 99 20.41 -32.30 20.49
CA GLU A 99 20.47 -33.33 19.44
C GLU A 99 21.38 -32.93 18.28
N GLY A 100 21.90 -31.71 18.23
CA GLY A 100 22.70 -31.21 17.11
C GLY A 100 23.97 -32.03 16.83
N HIS A 101 24.50 -32.75 17.82
CA HIS A 101 25.62 -33.68 17.64
C HIS A 101 25.30 -34.86 16.70
N THR A 102 24.02 -35.20 16.50
CA THR A 102 23.57 -36.29 15.61
C THR A 102 23.53 -35.89 14.12
N GLY A 103 23.82 -34.62 13.79
CA GLY A 103 23.94 -34.10 12.42
C GLY A 103 22.88 -33.07 12.05
N GLY A 104 22.86 -32.65 10.77
CA GLY A 104 21.97 -31.59 10.26
C GLY A 104 20.48 -31.90 10.37
N ALA A 105 20.09 -33.17 10.21
CA ALA A 105 18.69 -33.60 10.29
C ALA A 105 18.10 -33.58 11.71
N ALA A 106 18.92 -33.39 12.75
CA ALA A 106 18.51 -33.44 14.15
C ALA A 106 17.48 -32.35 14.52
N ALA A 107 17.62 -31.17 13.93
CA ALA A 107 16.76 -30.02 14.22
C ALA A 107 15.52 -29.92 13.32
N GLY A 108 15.32 -30.87 12.41
CA GLY A 108 14.26 -30.83 11.41
C GLY A 108 14.78 -30.53 10.01
N LYS A 109 14.03 -31.00 9.01
CA LYS A 109 14.41 -30.91 7.60
C LYS A 109 14.32 -29.49 7.07
N VAL A 110 13.44 -28.66 7.63
CA VAL A 110 13.29 -27.27 7.23
C VAL A 110 14.56 -26.50 7.60
N ILE A 111 15.01 -26.59 8.86
CA ILE A 111 16.23 -25.93 9.33
C ILE A 111 17.45 -26.37 8.51
N GLU A 112 17.60 -27.68 8.30
CA GLU A 112 18.70 -28.24 7.50
C GLU A 112 18.70 -27.71 6.06
N ALA A 113 17.54 -27.68 5.40
CA ALA A 113 17.41 -27.20 4.03
C ALA A 113 17.78 -25.72 3.88
N PHE A 114 17.33 -24.87 4.82
CA PHE A 114 17.68 -23.44 4.81
C PHE A 114 19.16 -23.19 5.12
N GLY A 115 19.74 -23.96 6.04
CA GLY A 115 21.18 -23.90 6.33
C GLY A 115 22.02 -24.25 5.10
N HIS A 116 21.70 -25.35 4.42
CA HIS A 116 22.39 -25.76 3.20
C HIS A 116 22.20 -24.78 2.04
N PHE A 117 20.99 -24.24 1.86
CA PHE A 117 20.69 -23.26 0.81
C PHE A 117 21.59 -22.02 0.89
N LEU A 118 21.83 -21.52 2.11
CA LEU A 118 22.66 -20.32 2.29
C LEU A 118 24.16 -20.61 2.19
N ILE A 119 24.61 -21.72 2.77
CA ILE A 119 26.04 -22.02 2.86
C ILE A 119 26.61 -22.38 1.47
N GLY A 120 25.80 -22.98 0.58
CA GLY A 120 26.20 -23.21 -0.82
C GLY A 120 27.49 -24.03 -0.99
N GLY A 121 27.86 -24.83 0.03
CA GLY A 121 29.09 -25.61 0.07
C GLY A 121 30.33 -24.89 0.64
N ASN A 122 30.27 -23.59 0.95
CA ASN A 122 31.35 -22.84 1.58
C ASN A 122 30.89 -22.18 2.88
N PHE A 123 31.27 -22.77 4.01
CA PHE A 123 30.92 -22.30 5.35
C PHE A 123 31.32 -20.84 5.63
N ALA A 124 32.50 -20.41 5.18
CA ALA A 124 32.96 -19.05 5.41
C ALA A 124 32.10 -18.03 4.67
N VAL A 125 31.78 -18.32 3.40
CA VAL A 125 30.86 -17.48 2.60
C VAL A 125 29.46 -17.48 3.22
N GLY A 126 28.97 -18.65 3.64
CA GLY A 126 27.66 -18.79 4.30
C GLY A 126 27.52 -17.92 5.55
N ILE A 127 28.53 -17.91 6.43
CA ILE A 127 28.55 -17.05 7.62
C ILE A 127 28.51 -15.57 7.24
N VAL A 128 29.33 -15.15 6.27
CA VAL A 128 29.37 -13.74 5.84
C VAL A 128 28.02 -13.31 5.26
N VAL A 129 27.42 -14.10 4.37
CA VAL A 129 26.10 -13.81 3.79
C VAL A 129 25.03 -13.80 4.88
N PHE A 130 25.08 -14.73 5.84
CA PHE A 130 24.14 -14.77 6.96
C PHE A 130 24.20 -13.50 7.81
N ILE A 131 25.40 -13.03 8.14
CA ILE A 131 25.59 -11.78 8.90
C ILE A 131 25.01 -10.59 8.11
N ILE A 132 25.27 -10.51 6.80
CA ILE A 132 24.71 -9.44 5.95
C ILE A 132 23.18 -9.48 5.96
N LEU A 133 22.58 -10.65 5.75
CA LEU A 133 21.13 -10.82 5.76
C LEU A 133 20.52 -10.44 7.11
N THR A 134 21.16 -10.86 8.21
CA THR A 134 20.74 -10.55 9.57
C THR A 134 20.79 -9.03 9.83
N ILE A 135 21.86 -8.36 9.38
CA ILE A 135 22.01 -6.90 9.49
C ILE A 135 20.92 -6.19 8.70
N ILE A 136 20.66 -6.59 7.45
CA ILE A 136 19.62 -5.99 6.60
C ILE A 136 18.24 -6.20 7.24
N ASN A 137 17.93 -7.42 7.68
CA ASN A 137 16.66 -7.76 8.31
C ASN A 137 16.40 -6.89 9.54
N PHE A 138 17.37 -6.72 10.43
CA PHE A 138 17.18 -5.95 11.66
C PHE A 138 17.27 -4.44 11.43
N THR A 139 18.37 -3.98 10.81
CA THR A 139 18.70 -2.56 10.74
C THR A 139 17.88 -1.81 9.72
N VAL A 140 17.58 -2.44 8.57
CA VAL A 140 16.84 -1.79 7.48
C VAL A 140 15.36 -2.13 7.61
N VAL A 141 15.02 -3.42 7.62
CA VAL A 141 13.62 -3.84 7.50
C VAL A 141 12.87 -3.69 8.82
N THR A 142 13.30 -4.34 9.88
CA THR A 142 12.57 -4.34 11.16
C THR A 142 12.50 -2.95 11.77
N LYS A 143 13.65 -2.24 11.85
CA LYS A 143 13.67 -0.84 12.33
C LYS A 143 12.91 0.10 11.42
N GLY A 144 13.03 -0.05 10.09
CA GLY A 144 12.33 0.79 9.12
C GLY A 144 10.82 0.61 9.20
N ALA A 145 10.34 -0.64 9.15
CA ALA A 145 8.92 -0.98 9.28
C ALA A 145 8.35 -0.53 10.64
N GLY A 146 9.09 -0.74 11.72
CA GLY A 146 8.69 -0.26 13.05
C GLY A 146 8.55 1.27 13.09
N ARG A 147 9.47 2.01 12.46
CA ARG A 147 9.38 3.47 12.40
C ARG A 147 8.20 3.95 11.56
N ILE A 148 7.95 3.31 10.42
CA ILE A 148 6.80 3.60 9.56
C ILE A 148 5.49 3.32 10.33
N ALA A 149 5.43 2.19 11.05
CA ALA A 149 4.27 1.81 11.85
C ALA A 149 4.01 2.79 13.00
N GLU A 150 5.04 3.11 13.80
CA GLU A 150 4.95 4.05 14.93
C GLU A 150 4.50 5.45 14.48
N VAL A 151 5.19 6.01 13.48
CA VAL A 151 4.93 7.37 13.01
C VAL A 151 3.60 7.45 12.27
N GLY A 152 3.28 6.46 11.43
CA GLY A 152 2.01 6.41 10.73
C GLY A 152 0.83 6.25 11.67
N ALA A 153 0.92 5.35 12.66
CA ALA A 153 -0.11 5.19 13.68
C ALA A 153 -0.31 6.48 14.49
N ARG A 154 0.79 7.13 14.90
CA ARG A 154 0.71 8.39 15.66
C ARG A 154 0.02 9.50 14.85
N PHE A 155 0.42 9.71 13.59
CA PHE A 155 -0.23 10.73 12.76
C PHE A 155 -1.70 10.41 12.45
N ALA A 156 -2.04 9.13 12.26
CA ALA A 156 -3.42 8.71 12.07
C ALA A 156 -4.25 8.98 13.35
N LEU A 157 -3.71 8.68 14.53
CA LEU A 157 -4.35 8.95 15.82
C LEU A 157 -4.52 10.44 16.10
N ASP A 158 -3.49 11.25 15.81
CA ASP A 158 -3.53 12.71 15.98
C ASP A 158 -4.58 13.37 15.06
N ALA A 159 -4.92 12.73 13.93
CA ALA A 159 -5.96 13.19 13.02
C ALA A 159 -7.40 12.83 13.45
N MET A 160 -7.59 11.94 14.45
CA MET A 160 -8.92 11.46 14.85
C MET A 160 -9.86 12.56 15.38
N PRO A 161 -9.42 13.50 16.25
CA PRO A 161 -10.27 14.60 16.69
C PRO A 161 -10.75 15.46 15.52
N GLY A 162 -9.90 15.69 14.51
CA GLY A 162 -10.27 16.41 13.29
C GLY A 162 -11.35 15.68 12.48
N LYS A 163 -11.25 14.35 12.34
CA LYS A 163 -12.30 13.54 11.70
C LYS A 163 -13.62 13.58 12.48
N GLN A 164 -13.57 13.51 13.82
CA GLN A 164 -14.77 13.59 14.67
C GLN A 164 -15.44 14.97 14.57
N MET A 165 -14.65 16.04 14.64
CA MET A 165 -15.14 17.42 14.47
C MET A 165 -15.76 17.64 13.09
N ALA A 166 -15.18 17.05 12.03
CA ALA A 166 -15.75 17.12 10.68
C ALA A 166 -17.13 16.42 10.60
N ILE A 167 -17.28 15.24 11.23
CA ILE A 167 -18.57 14.54 11.32
C ILE A 167 -19.60 15.39 12.07
N ASP A 168 -19.20 16.01 13.18
CA ASP A 168 -20.10 16.87 13.98
C ASP A 168 -20.49 18.13 13.20
N ALA A 169 -19.56 18.73 12.45
CA ALA A 169 -19.82 19.86 11.58
C ALA A 169 -20.81 19.49 10.45
N ASP A 170 -20.61 18.34 9.79
CA ASP A 170 -21.49 17.86 8.73
C ASP A 170 -22.91 17.57 9.25
N LEU A 171 -23.03 16.97 10.45
CA LEU A 171 -24.32 16.70 11.10
C LEU A 171 -25.03 18.00 11.48
N ASN A 172 -24.30 18.95 12.08
CA ASN A 172 -24.85 20.25 12.47
C ASN A 172 -25.25 21.11 11.25
N ALA A 173 -24.56 20.94 10.11
CA ALA A 173 -24.89 21.58 8.84
C ALA A 173 -26.03 20.89 8.09
N GLY A 174 -26.53 19.74 8.58
CA GLY A 174 -27.58 18.96 7.93
C GLY A 174 -27.14 18.25 6.64
N LEU A 175 -25.83 18.11 6.39
CA LEU A 175 -25.29 17.40 5.23
C LEU A 175 -25.42 15.87 5.37
N ILE A 176 -25.45 15.37 6.61
CA ILE A 176 -25.62 13.95 6.94
C ILE A 176 -26.68 13.78 8.04
N GLY A 177 -27.33 12.61 8.08
CA GLY A 177 -28.26 12.25 9.15
C GLY A 177 -27.59 11.62 10.38
N GLU A 178 -28.34 11.41 11.47
CA GLU A 178 -27.82 10.80 12.71
C GLU A 178 -27.26 9.38 12.49
N ASP A 179 -27.94 8.55 11.69
CA ASP A 179 -27.52 7.17 11.43
C ASP A 179 -26.16 7.12 10.71
N ASP A 180 -25.96 7.98 9.72
CA ASP A 180 -24.70 8.11 8.99
C ASP A 180 -23.59 8.67 9.89
N ALA A 181 -23.90 9.69 10.70
CA ALA A 181 -22.96 10.24 11.67
C ALA A 181 -22.53 9.18 12.69
N ARG A 182 -23.46 8.35 13.17
CA ARG A 182 -23.17 7.24 14.09
C ARG A 182 -22.26 6.20 13.44
N LYS A 183 -22.55 5.80 12.20
CA LYS A 183 -21.72 4.85 11.44
C LYS A 183 -20.31 5.37 11.24
N ARG A 184 -20.15 6.63 10.78
CA ARG A 184 -18.83 7.25 10.61
C ARG A 184 -18.06 7.37 11.93
N ARG A 185 -18.72 7.70 13.03
CA ARG A 185 -18.08 7.73 14.36
C ARG A 185 -17.61 6.33 14.79
N THR A 186 -18.38 5.28 14.51
CA THR A 186 -17.95 3.90 14.76
C THR A 186 -16.74 3.52 13.93
N GLU A 187 -16.71 3.87 12.64
CA GLU A 187 -15.54 3.64 11.78
C GLU A 187 -14.29 4.38 12.31
N VAL A 188 -14.42 5.66 12.70
CA VAL A 188 -13.33 6.43 13.31
C VAL A 188 -12.84 5.81 14.63
N ALA A 189 -13.75 5.29 15.46
CA ALA A 189 -13.37 4.58 16.69
C ALA A 189 -12.60 3.28 16.39
N GLN A 190 -13.03 2.52 15.38
CA GLN A 190 -12.33 1.31 14.92
C GLN A 190 -10.95 1.62 14.34
N GLU A 191 -10.80 2.71 13.57
CA GLU A 191 -9.46 3.15 13.11
C GLU A 191 -8.56 3.48 14.30
N ALA A 192 -9.08 4.19 15.31
CA ALA A 192 -8.30 4.55 16.49
C ALA A 192 -7.83 3.30 17.27
N GLU A 193 -8.72 2.31 17.46
CA GLU A 193 -8.37 1.02 18.08
C GLU A 193 -7.33 0.26 17.24
N PHE A 194 -7.51 0.21 15.92
CA PHE A 194 -6.60 -0.44 14.99
C PHE A 194 -5.18 0.15 15.03
N TYR A 195 -5.06 1.47 14.89
CA TYR A 195 -3.76 2.15 14.91
C TYR A 195 -3.11 2.12 16.30
N GLY A 196 -3.91 2.19 17.38
CA GLY A 196 -3.42 2.00 18.75
C GLY A 196 -2.86 0.59 18.98
N ALA A 197 -3.57 -0.44 18.53
CA ALA A 197 -3.11 -1.83 18.61
C ALA A 197 -1.88 -2.08 17.72
N MET A 198 -1.82 -1.47 16.53
CA MET A 198 -0.67 -1.52 15.62
C MET A 198 0.60 -0.95 16.25
N ASP A 199 0.55 0.21 16.90
CA ASP A 199 1.71 0.80 17.57
C ASP A 199 2.27 -0.14 18.65
N GLY A 200 1.39 -0.71 19.48
CA GLY A 200 1.76 -1.72 20.47
C GLY A 200 2.38 -2.96 19.85
N ALA A 201 1.69 -3.57 18.88
CA ALA A 201 2.11 -4.81 18.22
C ALA A 201 3.46 -4.66 17.50
N SER A 202 3.72 -3.52 16.86
CA SER A 202 4.98 -3.25 16.15
C SER A 202 6.22 -3.28 17.05
N LYS A 203 6.06 -2.91 18.33
CA LYS A 203 7.15 -2.98 19.33
C LYS A 203 7.53 -4.41 19.67
N TYR A 204 6.57 -5.36 19.62
CA TYR A 204 6.84 -6.79 19.80
C TYR A 204 7.68 -7.35 18.65
N VAL A 205 7.40 -6.96 17.40
CA VAL A 205 8.20 -7.40 16.23
C VAL A 205 9.65 -6.95 16.34
N ARG A 206 9.87 -5.72 16.80
CA ARG A 206 11.22 -5.22 17.05
C ARG A 206 11.93 -6.03 18.14
N GLY A 207 11.23 -6.37 19.23
CA GLY A 207 11.76 -7.22 20.30
C GLY A 207 12.13 -8.62 19.81
N ASP A 208 11.29 -9.21 18.97
CA ASP A 208 11.48 -10.52 18.34
C ASP A 208 12.74 -10.56 17.45
N ALA A 209 12.96 -9.55 16.61
CA ALA A 209 14.17 -9.52 15.79
C ALA A 209 15.47 -9.41 16.61
N VAL A 210 15.45 -8.66 17.73
CA VAL A 210 16.60 -8.63 18.67
C VAL A 210 16.80 -10.00 19.32
N ALA A 211 15.71 -10.62 19.80
CA ALA A 211 15.76 -11.94 20.42
C ALA A 211 16.28 -13.00 19.44
N GLY A 212 15.85 -12.97 18.18
CA GLY A 212 16.32 -13.88 17.12
C GLY A 212 17.84 -13.79 16.91
N ILE A 213 18.40 -12.58 16.87
CA ILE A 213 19.86 -12.40 16.77
C ILE A 213 20.57 -12.98 18.01
N MET A 214 20.06 -12.70 19.21
CA MET A 214 20.63 -13.25 20.45
C MET A 214 20.59 -14.78 20.44
N VAL A 215 19.47 -15.37 20.04
CA VAL A 215 19.30 -16.83 19.92
C VAL A 215 20.31 -17.41 18.95
N THR A 216 20.51 -16.82 17.76
CA THR A 216 21.52 -17.34 16.82
C THR A 216 22.93 -17.31 17.41
N VAL A 217 23.30 -16.22 18.10
CA VAL A 217 24.62 -16.13 18.77
C VAL A 217 24.74 -17.20 19.85
N ILE A 218 23.70 -17.40 20.66
CA ILE A 218 23.65 -18.46 21.68
C ILE A 218 23.77 -19.84 21.04
N ASN A 219 23.12 -20.10 19.90
CA ASN A 219 23.16 -21.39 19.21
C ASN A 219 24.55 -21.68 18.63
N ILE A 220 25.22 -20.67 18.05
CA ILE A 220 26.60 -20.84 17.55
C ILE A 220 27.57 -21.10 18.71
N VAL A 221 27.56 -20.24 19.74
CA VAL A 221 28.53 -20.33 20.86
C VAL A 221 28.22 -21.51 21.77
N GLY A 222 26.98 -21.63 22.22
CA GLY A 222 26.51 -22.72 23.07
C GLY A 222 26.61 -24.07 22.38
N GLY A 223 26.27 -24.14 21.09
CA GLY A 223 26.40 -25.36 20.30
C GLY A 223 27.85 -25.81 20.15
N LEU A 224 28.78 -24.87 19.89
CA LEU A 224 30.21 -25.18 19.85
C LEU A 224 30.71 -25.70 21.21
N LEU A 225 30.32 -25.06 22.32
CA LEU A 225 30.70 -25.49 23.67
C LEU A 225 30.15 -26.88 24.00
N VAL A 226 28.86 -27.12 23.76
CA VAL A 226 28.22 -28.42 24.01
C VAL A 226 28.82 -29.51 23.12
N GLY A 227 29.00 -29.23 21.83
CA GLY A 227 29.61 -30.15 20.87
C GLY A 227 31.01 -30.59 21.27
N MET A 228 31.86 -29.65 21.71
CA MET A 228 33.25 -29.97 22.09
C MET A 228 33.36 -30.56 23.50
N LEU A 229 32.61 -30.05 24.49
CA LEU A 229 32.78 -30.42 25.90
C LEU A 229 31.93 -31.62 26.32
N GLN A 230 30.76 -31.83 25.73
CA GLN A 230 29.84 -32.90 26.13
C GLN A 230 29.77 -34.06 25.13
N HIS A 231 30.07 -33.80 23.86
CA HIS A 231 29.95 -34.79 22.78
C HIS A 231 31.29 -35.12 22.10
N ASP A 232 32.41 -34.66 22.66
CA ASP A 232 33.79 -34.94 22.19
C ASP A 232 34.01 -34.67 20.69
N LEU A 233 33.26 -33.74 20.09
CA LEU A 233 33.40 -33.38 18.69
C LEU A 233 34.65 -32.52 18.47
N GLY A 234 35.37 -32.78 17.38
CA GLY A 234 36.48 -31.93 16.97
C GLY A 234 36.01 -30.51 16.63
N PHE A 235 36.80 -29.48 16.94
CA PHE A 235 36.43 -28.07 16.72
C PHE A 235 35.88 -27.79 15.31
N SER A 236 36.52 -28.35 14.27
CA SER A 236 36.07 -28.16 12.88
C SER A 236 34.72 -28.80 12.58
N GLU A 237 34.43 -29.95 13.18
CA GLU A 237 33.18 -30.68 13.00
C GLU A 237 32.05 -30.01 13.79
N ALA A 238 32.28 -29.69 15.07
CA ALA A 238 31.35 -28.92 15.89
C ALA A 238 31.00 -27.59 15.22
N LEU A 239 32.00 -26.86 14.69
CA LEU A 239 31.77 -25.61 14.00
C LEU A 239 30.91 -25.80 12.74
N LYS A 240 31.14 -26.85 11.94
CA LYS A 240 30.30 -27.11 10.76
C LYS A 240 28.86 -27.44 11.13
N THR A 241 28.66 -28.38 12.06
CA THR A 241 27.33 -28.88 12.39
C THR A 241 26.49 -27.81 13.09
N TYR A 242 27.00 -27.21 14.17
CA TYR A 242 26.24 -26.23 14.94
C TYR A 242 26.09 -24.89 14.23
N THR A 243 27.06 -24.47 13.41
CA THR A 243 26.90 -23.25 12.60
C THR A 243 25.86 -23.46 11.50
N LEU A 244 25.83 -24.63 10.86
CA LEU A 244 24.80 -24.93 9.86
C LEU A 244 23.40 -24.89 10.47
N LEU A 245 23.22 -25.56 11.62
CA LEU A 245 21.95 -25.58 12.34
C LEU A 245 21.55 -24.19 12.82
N ALA A 246 22.48 -23.42 13.39
CA ALA A 246 22.19 -22.07 13.89
C ALA A 246 21.85 -21.07 12.77
N ILE A 247 22.54 -21.15 11.63
CA ILE A 247 22.23 -20.34 10.44
C ILE A 247 20.86 -20.75 9.88
N GLY A 248 20.60 -22.05 9.75
CA GLY A 248 19.33 -22.58 9.28
C GLY A 248 18.16 -22.11 10.15
N ASP A 249 18.28 -22.28 11.47
CA ASP A 249 17.29 -21.84 12.46
C ASP A 249 17.06 -20.33 12.40
N GLY A 250 18.14 -19.55 12.38
CA GLY A 250 18.06 -18.09 12.26
C GLY A 250 17.37 -17.64 10.97
N LEU A 251 17.65 -18.27 9.83
CA LEU A 251 17.00 -17.95 8.56
C LEU A 251 15.51 -18.28 8.54
N VAL A 252 15.15 -19.47 9.03
CA VAL A 252 13.75 -19.91 9.10
C VAL A 252 12.92 -18.96 9.96
N ALA A 253 13.50 -18.42 11.03
CA ALA A 253 12.86 -17.40 11.87
C ALA A 253 12.80 -16.02 11.21
N GLN A 254 13.83 -15.64 10.45
CA GLN A 254 13.95 -14.31 9.84
C GLN A 254 13.00 -14.10 8.64
N ILE A 255 12.76 -15.12 7.82
CA ILE A 255 11.94 -14.99 6.61
C ILE A 255 10.50 -14.55 6.94
N PRO A 256 9.77 -15.22 7.86
CA PRO A 256 8.43 -14.77 8.24
C PRO A 256 8.44 -13.37 8.89
N SER A 257 9.50 -13.04 9.63
CA SER A 257 9.66 -11.72 10.26
C SER A 257 9.83 -10.61 9.23
N LEU A 258 10.64 -10.85 8.20
CA LEU A 258 10.81 -9.95 7.06
C LEU A 258 9.49 -9.71 6.32
N ILE A 259 8.77 -10.79 6.03
CA ILE A 259 7.51 -10.75 5.29
C ILE A 259 6.44 -9.97 6.09
N ILE A 260 6.29 -10.28 7.38
CA ILE A 260 5.30 -9.60 8.25
C ILE A 260 5.68 -8.13 8.49
N SER A 261 6.97 -7.82 8.66
CA SER A 261 7.43 -6.42 8.78
C SER A 261 7.13 -5.62 7.53
N THR A 262 7.31 -6.23 6.35
CA THR A 262 6.96 -5.60 5.07
C THR A 262 5.45 -5.40 4.96
N ALA A 263 4.64 -6.40 5.32
CA ALA A 263 3.18 -6.30 5.36
C ALA A 263 2.72 -5.18 6.30
N ALA A 264 3.33 -5.05 7.48
CA ALA A 264 3.01 -3.98 8.42
C ALA A 264 3.33 -2.59 7.87
N GLY A 265 4.49 -2.44 7.22
CA GLY A 265 4.83 -1.22 6.51
C GLY A 265 3.81 -0.88 5.42
N ILE A 266 3.38 -1.88 4.65
CA ILE A 266 2.38 -1.74 3.58
C ILE A 266 1.02 -1.29 4.14
N VAL A 267 0.54 -1.92 5.22
CA VAL A 267 -0.77 -1.60 5.81
C VAL A 267 -0.80 -0.19 6.41
N VAL A 268 0.26 0.22 7.10
CA VAL A 268 0.31 1.54 7.75
C VAL A 268 0.61 2.68 6.79
N SER A 269 1.42 2.44 5.74
CA SER A 269 1.72 3.45 4.71
C SER A 269 0.63 3.60 3.65
N ARG A 270 -0.46 2.84 3.77
CA ARG A 270 -1.57 2.87 2.82
C ARG A 270 -2.25 4.24 2.83
N VAL A 271 -2.26 4.87 1.66
CA VAL A 271 -3.10 6.05 1.38
C VAL A 271 -4.49 5.56 1.03
N ALA A 272 -5.53 6.24 1.51
CA ALA A 272 -6.91 5.92 1.17
C ALA A 272 -7.11 6.04 -0.36
N SER A 273 -7.35 4.91 -1.02
CA SER A 273 -7.69 4.82 -2.45
C SER A 273 -8.72 3.70 -2.65
N ASP A 274 -9.41 3.72 -3.79
CA ASP A 274 -10.39 2.68 -4.15
C ASP A 274 -9.75 1.46 -4.83
N GLN A 275 -8.42 1.38 -4.89
CA GLN A 275 -7.67 0.34 -5.59
C GLN A 275 -6.69 -0.37 -4.64
N ASP A 276 -6.38 -1.63 -4.95
CA ASP A 276 -5.28 -2.33 -4.27
C ASP A 276 -3.92 -1.74 -4.67
N ILE A 277 -2.88 -2.03 -3.90
CA ILE A 277 -1.55 -1.45 -4.12
C ILE A 277 -0.93 -1.93 -5.43
N GLY A 278 -1.21 -3.16 -5.84
CA GLY A 278 -0.66 -3.72 -7.09
C GLY A 278 -1.19 -2.97 -8.30
N THR A 279 -2.51 -2.80 -8.38
CA THR A 279 -3.16 -2.04 -9.45
C THR A 279 -2.76 -0.57 -9.41
N GLN A 280 -2.65 0.03 -8.23
CA GLN A 280 -2.21 1.43 -8.08
C GLN A 280 -0.76 1.63 -8.52
N LEU A 281 0.18 0.78 -8.10
CA LEU A 281 1.60 0.90 -8.45
C LEU A 281 1.81 0.74 -9.97
N VAL A 282 1.18 -0.27 -10.58
CA VAL A 282 1.27 -0.48 -12.02
C VAL A 282 0.61 0.67 -12.77
N GLY A 283 -0.57 1.11 -12.32
CA GLY A 283 -1.26 2.27 -12.88
C GLY A 283 -0.40 3.52 -12.84
N GLN A 284 0.18 3.86 -11.68
CA GLN A 284 0.90 5.12 -11.48
C GLN A 284 2.31 5.13 -12.09
N LEU A 285 3.08 4.05 -11.97
CA LEU A 285 4.44 3.98 -12.52
C LEU A 285 4.45 3.97 -14.05
N PHE A 286 3.45 3.32 -14.67
CA PHE A 286 3.34 3.22 -16.12
C PHE A 286 2.35 4.22 -16.75
N ALA A 287 1.72 5.10 -15.95
CA ALA A 287 0.76 6.10 -16.43
C ALA A 287 1.36 7.17 -17.34
N LYS A 288 2.66 7.46 -17.22
CA LYS A 288 3.30 8.57 -17.96
C LYS A 288 4.28 8.03 -19.01
N PRO A 289 3.86 7.91 -20.29
CA PRO A 289 4.71 7.37 -21.34
C PRO A 289 6.03 8.13 -21.51
N GLN A 290 6.03 9.45 -21.28
CA GLN A 290 7.23 10.28 -21.35
C GLN A 290 8.32 9.81 -20.37
N VAL A 291 7.94 9.43 -19.14
CA VAL A 291 8.89 8.93 -18.13
C VAL A 291 9.49 7.59 -18.57
N LEU A 292 8.67 6.71 -19.15
CA LEU A 292 9.11 5.42 -19.67
C LEU A 292 10.09 5.57 -20.84
N TYR A 293 9.84 6.50 -21.77
CA TYR A 293 10.76 6.77 -22.88
C TYR A 293 12.10 7.34 -22.42
N ILE A 294 12.10 8.27 -21.46
CA ILE A 294 13.33 8.83 -20.89
C ILE A 294 14.13 7.71 -20.20
N THR A 295 13.45 6.87 -19.41
CA THR A 295 14.09 5.74 -18.73
C THR A 295 14.66 4.73 -19.72
N ALA A 296 13.93 4.40 -20.79
CA ALA A 296 14.41 3.53 -21.87
C ALA A 296 15.65 4.12 -22.56
N GLY A 297 15.71 5.43 -22.78
CA GLY A 297 16.87 6.12 -23.33
C GLY A 297 18.10 6.03 -22.43
N ILE A 298 17.94 6.24 -21.12
CA ILE A 298 19.03 6.14 -20.14
C ILE A 298 19.58 4.70 -20.06
N ILE A 299 18.69 3.71 -19.91
CA ILE A 299 19.07 2.30 -19.83
C ILE A 299 19.69 1.83 -21.16
N GLY A 300 19.16 2.27 -22.29
CA GLY A 300 19.71 1.98 -23.61
C GLY A 300 21.10 2.58 -23.79
N GLY A 301 21.31 3.83 -23.36
CA GLY A 301 22.62 4.49 -23.37
C GLY A 301 23.65 3.76 -22.49
N MET A 302 23.24 3.31 -21.29
CA MET A 302 24.08 2.46 -20.44
C MET A 302 24.43 1.13 -21.11
N GLY A 303 23.50 0.52 -21.85
CA GLY A 303 23.71 -0.74 -22.57
C GLY A 303 24.67 -0.66 -23.77
N ILE A 304 25.10 0.54 -24.17
CA ILE A 304 26.10 0.75 -25.22
C ILE A 304 27.53 0.75 -24.64
N ILE A 305 27.67 0.90 -23.31
CA ILE A 305 28.97 0.96 -22.63
C ILE A 305 29.66 -0.41 -22.69
N PRO A 306 30.89 -0.51 -23.26
CA PRO A 306 31.62 -1.77 -23.32
C PRO A 306 31.99 -2.26 -21.91
N GLY A 307 31.79 -3.57 -21.65
CA GLY A 307 32.04 -4.21 -20.35
C GLY A 307 30.79 -4.36 -19.46
N MET A 308 29.64 -3.80 -19.84
CA MET A 308 28.37 -4.03 -19.16
C MET A 308 27.58 -5.20 -19.79
N PRO A 309 26.57 -5.76 -19.10
CA PRO A 309 25.67 -6.79 -19.65
C PRO A 309 24.73 -6.22 -20.74
N ASN A 310 25.29 -5.83 -21.90
CA ASN A 310 24.62 -5.05 -22.94
C ASN A 310 23.29 -5.66 -23.39
N PHE A 311 23.21 -6.99 -23.50
CA PHE A 311 21.98 -7.70 -23.83
C PHE A 311 20.85 -7.42 -22.84
N VAL A 312 21.13 -7.45 -21.53
CA VAL A 312 20.13 -7.24 -20.46
C VAL A 312 19.62 -5.80 -20.49
N PHE A 313 20.53 -4.84 -20.64
CA PHE A 313 20.19 -3.41 -20.68
C PHE A 313 19.41 -3.04 -21.94
N LEU A 314 19.84 -3.49 -23.12
CA LEU A 314 19.15 -3.20 -24.37
C LEU A 314 17.76 -3.88 -24.42
N LEU A 315 17.62 -5.09 -23.88
CA LEU A 315 16.32 -5.77 -23.76
C LEU A 315 15.37 -4.99 -22.84
N LEU A 316 15.83 -4.56 -21.67
CA LEU A 316 15.04 -3.72 -20.75
C LEU A 316 14.64 -2.38 -21.40
N ALA A 317 15.57 -1.73 -22.11
CA ALA A 317 15.30 -0.50 -22.83
C ALA A 317 14.21 -0.69 -23.90
N ALA A 318 14.28 -1.77 -24.68
CA ALA A 318 13.28 -2.12 -25.67
C ALA A 318 11.91 -2.43 -25.03
N ALA A 319 11.89 -3.17 -23.91
CA ALA A 319 10.67 -3.48 -23.17
C ALA A 319 9.99 -2.21 -22.62
N LEU A 320 10.76 -1.29 -22.05
CA LEU A 320 10.25 0.00 -21.55
C LEU A 320 9.74 0.89 -22.68
N ALA A 321 10.45 0.97 -23.81
CA ALA A 321 9.98 1.70 -24.99
C ALA A 321 8.70 1.08 -25.57
N GLY A 322 8.60 -0.25 -25.56
CA GLY A 322 7.40 -1.00 -25.93
C GLY A 322 6.22 -0.66 -25.03
N ALA A 323 6.40 -0.73 -23.70
CA ALA A 323 5.39 -0.36 -22.71
C ALA A 323 4.95 1.11 -22.85
N ALA A 324 5.90 2.03 -23.08
CA ALA A 324 5.62 3.44 -23.32
C ALA A 324 4.76 3.66 -24.57
N SER A 325 5.02 2.89 -25.64
CA SER A 325 4.24 2.97 -26.88
C SER A 325 2.81 2.46 -26.67
N LEU A 326 2.62 1.37 -25.92
CA LEU A 326 1.30 0.86 -25.57
C LEU A 326 0.52 1.86 -24.70
N ALA A 327 1.17 2.43 -23.69
CA ALA A 327 0.56 3.42 -22.81
C ALA A 327 0.17 4.70 -23.57
N SER A 328 1.03 5.17 -24.49
CA SER A 328 0.75 6.32 -25.36
C SER A 328 -0.44 6.06 -26.29
N LYS A 329 -0.54 4.85 -26.86
CA LYS A 329 -1.67 4.46 -27.71
C LYS A 329 -2.97 4.43 -26.92
N ARG A 330 -2.96 3.89 -25.69
CA ARG A 330 -4.14 3.89 -24.80
C ARG A 330 -4.57 5.31 -24.41
N GLN A 331 -3.63 6.20 -24.08
CA GLN A 331 -3.95 7.61 -23.78
C GLN A 331 -4.50 8.39 -24.98
N LYS A 332 -4.04 8.07 -26.21
CA LYS A 332 -4.57 8.69 -27.43
C LYS A 332 -5.89 8.09 -27.90
N ALA A 333 -6.21 6.85 -27.53
CA ALA A 333 -7.46 6.18 -27.86
C ALA A 333 -8.63 6.60 -26.95
N ALA A 334 -8.38 6.91 -25.68
CA ALA A 334 -9.40 7.37 -24.74
C ALA A 334 -10.22 8.61 -25.23
N PRO A 335 -9.61 9.69 -25.77
CA PRO A 335 -10.38 10.81 -26.33
C PRO A 335 -11.07 10.48 -27.68
N ALA A 336 -10.69 9.38 -28.35
CA ALA A 336 -11.29 8.96 -29.60
C ALA A 336 -12.60 8.17 -29.38
N GLU A 337 -12.77 7.50 -28.24
CA GLU A 337 -14.03 6.84 -27.87
C GLU A 337 -15.10 7.86 -27.46
N ASP A 338 -14.75 8.93 -26.75
CA ASP A 338 -15.67 10.03 -26.45
C ASP A 338 -16.06 10.83 -27.71
N GLN A 339 -15.12 11.03 -28.64
CA GLN A 339 -15.42 11.66 -29.94
C GLN A 339 -16.20 10.73 -30.88
N ALA A 340 -16.00 9.42 -30.83
CA ALA A 340 -16.78 8.44 -31.58
C ALA A 340 -18.19 8.27 -31.01
N ALA A 341 -18.37 8.34 -29.69
CA ALA A 341 -19.68 8.36 -29.03
C ALA A 341 -20.43 9.67 -29.33
N ALA A 342 -19.75 10.81 -29.32
CA ALA A 342 -20.30 12.10 -29.75
C ALA A 342 -20.64 12.12 -31.26
N ALA A 343 -19.82 11.49 -32.11
CA ALA A 343 -20.10 11.38 -33.55
C ALA A 343 -21.24 10.39 -33.85
N ALA A 344 -21.38 9.31 -33.06
CA ALA A 344 -22.50 8.38 -33.16
C ALA A 344 -23.81 9.02 -32.66
N ALA A 345 -23.76 9.86 -31.61
CA ALA A 345 -24.89 10.65 -31.15
C ALA A 345 -25.28 11.76 -32.16
N ALA A 346 -24.31 12.38 -32.84
CA ALA A 346 -24.56 13.35 -33.91
C ALA A 346 -25.11 12.71 -35.19
N ALA A 347 -24.75 11.46 -35.50
CA ALA A 347 -25.28 10.72 -36.66
C ALA A 347 -26.70 10.17 -36.42
N ALA A 348 -27.13 10.03 -35.17
CA ALA A 348 -28.51 9.67 -34.80
C ALA A 348 -29.48 10.87 -34.78
N ALA A 349 -28.97 12.10 -34.88
CA ALA A 349 -29.74 13.34 -34.86
C ALA A 349 -29.72 14.03 -36.24
N ALA A 350 -30.46 13.46 -37.20
CA ALA A 350 -31.00 14.19 -38.35
C ALA A 350 -32.53 14.25 -38.22
N PRO A 351 -33.18 15.35 -38.65
CA PRO A 351 -34.07 16.09 -37.77
C PRO A 351 -35.52 15.59 -37.83
N ALA A 352 -36.08 15.25 -36.67
CA ALA A 352 -37.51 15.23 -36.45
C ALA A 352 -37.92 16.59 -35.85
N ALA A 353 -38.81 17.25 -36.58
CA ALA A 353 -39.72 18.34 -36.20
C ALA A 353 -39.34 19.23 -35.01
N ALA A 354 -39.17 20.52 -35.31
CA ALA A 354 -39.17 21.61 -34.36
C ALA A 354 -40.40 21.56 -33.43
N GLU A 355 -40.14 21.26 -32.16
CA GLU A 355 -40.96 21.71 -31.05
C GLU A 355 -40.11 22.62 -30.17
N GLN A 356 -40.75 23.70 -29.76
CA GLN A 356 -40.18 24.89 -29.15
C GLN A 356 -39.22 24.56 -28.00
N GLU A 357 -37.97 25.01 -28.13
CA GLU A 357 -37.06 25.11 -26.99
C GLU A 357 -37.66 26.09 -25.98
N GLU A 358 -38.09 25.55 -24.84
CA GLU A 358 -38.38 26.36 -23.66
C GLU A 358 -37.08 27.04 -23.22
N ALA A 359 -37.13 28.37 -23.08
CA ALA A 359 -35.97 29.19 -22.77
C ALA A 359 -35.22 28.66 -21.54
N SER A 360 -33.94 28.35 -21.72
CA SER A 360 -33.06 27.86 -20.67
C SER A 360 -32.38 29.02 -19.94
N TRP A 361 -31.84 28.76 -18.75
CA TRP A 361 -31.00 29.74 -18.04
C TRP A 361 -29.73 30.14 -18.81
N GLN A 362 -29.38 29.43 -19.89
CA GLN A 362 -28.28 29.78 -20.79
C GLN A 362 -28.68 30.85 -21.82
N ASP A 363 -29.97 31.08 -22.03
CA ASP A 363 -30.53 32.09 -22.95
C ASP A 363 -30.69 33.46 -22.28
N ILE A 364 -30.41 33.55 -20.98
CA ILE A 364 -30.44 34.81 -20.23
C ILE A 364 -29.17 35.58 -20.51
N MET A 365 -29.22 36.44 -21.53
CA MET A 365 -28.19 37.45 -21.73
C MET A 365 -28.15 38.39 -20.51
N PRO A 366 -26.97 38.74 -19.99
CA PRO A 366 -26.83 39.76 -18.94
C PRO A 366 -27.51 41.06 -19.38
N VAL A 367 -28.35 41.63 -18.51
CA VAL A 367 -29.04 42.90 -18.80
C VAL A 367 -27.99 44.01 -18.91
N ASP A 368 -27.95 44.68 -20.06
CA ASP A 368 -27.11 45.84 -20.25
C ASP A 368 -27.57 46.97 -19.31
N THR A 369 -26.73 47.33 -18.34
CA THR A 369 -27.02 48.43 -17.39
C THR A 369 -27.30 49.78 -18.07
N LEU A 370 -26.77 49.98 -19.28
CA LEU A 370 -27.04 51.14 -20.12
C LEU A 370 -26.87 50.75 -21.60
N GLY A 371 -28.00 50.67 -22.32
CA GLY A 371 -28.04 50.36 -23.75
C GLY A 371 -28.43 51.58 -24.58
N LEU A 372 -27.88 51.69 -25.79
CA LEU A 372 -28.33 52.63 -26.82
C LEU A 372 -28.73 51.83 -28.06
N GLU A 373 -30.03 51.81 -28.35
CA GLU A 373 -30.55 51.16 -29.54
C GLU A 373 -30.62 52.16 -30.69
N VAL A 374 -30.20 51.71 -31.87
CA VAL A 374 -30.01 52.57 -33.04
C VAL A 374 -30.78 51.99 -34.21
N GLY A 375 -31.70 52.79 -34.77
CA GLY A 375 -32.43 52.42 -35.99
C GLY A 375 -31.52 52.32 -37.22
N TYR A 376 -31.96 51.60 -38.24
CA TYR A 376 -31.16 51.27 -39.43
C TYR A 376 -30.49 52.49 -40.10
N ARG A 377 -31.17 53.65 -40.13
CA ARG A 377 -30.69 54.87 -40.77
C ARG A 377 -29.51 55.55 -40.04
N LEU A 378 -29.29 55.19 -38.78
CA LEU A 378 -28.28 55.79 -37.92
C LEU A 378 -27.03 54.90 -37.76
N ILE A 379 -27.04 53.68 -38.34
CA ILE A 379 -25.89 52.77 -38.37
C ILE A 379 -24.60 53.44 -38.91
N PRO A 380 -24.64 54.25 -39.98
CA PRO A 380 -23.44 54.92 -40.49
C PRO A 380 -22.76 55.86 -39.47
N LEU A 381 -23.51 56.38 -38.49
CA LEU A 381 -22.97 57.26 -37.44
C LEU A 381 -22.27 56.50 -36.32
N VAL A 382 -22.52 55.19 -36.22
CA VAL A 382 -21.94 54.29 -35.19
C VAL A 382 -20.74 53.52 -35.75
N ASP A 383 -20.74 53.21 -37.04
CA ASP A 383 -19.70 52.40 -37.68
C ASP A 383 -18.38 53.19 -37.85
N LYS A 384 -17.30 52.68 -37.25
CA LYS A 384 -15.95 53.26 -37.37
C LYS A 384 -15.40 53.19 -38.79
N ALA A 385 -15.78 52.18 -39.58
CA ALA A 385 -15.32 52.02 -40.96
C ALA A 385 -15.93 53.09 -41.89
N GLN A 386 -17.11 53.61 -41.52
CA GLN A 386 -17.82 54.65 -42.27
C GLN A 386 -17.56 56.08 -41.74
N GLY A 387 -16.61 56.23 -40.81
CA GLY A 387 -16.29 57.53 -40.22
C GLY A 387 -17.27 57.98 -39.12
N GLY A 388 -18.03 57.06 -38.53
CA GLY A 388 -18.99 57.34 -37.46
C GLY A 388 -18.36 57.98 -36.22
N GLU A 389 -18.89 59.14 -35.80
CA GLU A 389 -18.37 59.89 -34.64
C GLU A 389 -19.04 59.49 -33.31
N LEU A 390 -20.15 58.76 -33.33
CA LEU A 390 -21.01 58.58 -32.15
C LEU A 390 -20.28 57.86 -31.01
N LEU A 391 -19.50 56.83 -31.32
CA LEU A 391 -18.68 56.10 -30.35
C LEU A 391 -17.65 57.00 -29.65
N LYS A 392 -17.06 57.96 -30.38
CA LYS A 392 -16.07 58.90 -29.84
C LYS A 392 -16.76 59.92 -28.93
N ARG A 393 -17.95 60.39 -29.32
CA ARG A 393 -18.76 61.33 -28.53
C ARG A 393 -19.26 60.71 -27.23
N ILE A 394 -19.76 59.48 -27.25
CA ILE A 394 -20.21 58.76 -26.05
C ILE A 394 -19.06 58.58 -25.05
N LYS A 395 -17.86 58.21 -25.53
CA LYS A 395 -16.66 58.15 -24.68
C LYS A 395 -16.30 59.51 -24.07
N GLY A 396 -16.43 60.59 -24.85
CA GLY A 396 -16.21 61.96 -24.37
C GLY A 396 -17.20 62.38 -23.30
N ILE A 397 -18.49 62.11 -23.51
CA ILE A 397 -19.57 62.38 -22.54
C ILE A 397 -19.34 61.62 -21.24
N ARG A 398 -19.02 60.32 -21.32
CA ARG A 398 -18.72 59.49 -20.15
C ARG A 398 -17.55 60.03 -19.34
N LYS A 399 -16.49 60.51 -20.00
CA LYS A 399 -15.34 61.13 -19.33
C LYS A 399 -15.71 62.44 -18.65
N LYS A 400 -16.48 63.30 -19.32
CA LYS A 400 -16.95 64.58 -18.77
C LYS A 400 -17.89 64.36 -17.58
N TYR A 401 -18.85 63.43 -17.69
CA TYR A 401 -19.76 63.05 -16.62
C TYR A 401 -19.01 62.54 -15.38
N ALA A 402 -18.00 61.70 -15.57
CA ALA A 402 -17.17 61.22 -14.46
C ALA A 402 -16.42 62.35 -13.73
N GLN A 403 -16.02 63.41 -14.46
CA GLN A 403 -15.35 64.58 -13.89
C GLN A 403 -16.29 65.53 -13.16
N GLU A 404 -17.53 65.70 -13.66
CA GLU A 404 -18.53 66.61 -13.08
C GLU A 404 -19.26 66.00 -11.88
N VAL A 405 -19.58 64.70 -11.95
CA VAL A 405 -20.42 64.01 -10.95
C VAL A 405 -19.58 63.15 -9.99
N GLY A 406 -18.31 62.89 -10.31
CA GLY A 406 -17.43 62.03 -9.50
C GLY A 406 -17.77 60.53 -9.58
N PHE A 407 -18.62 60.13 -10.53
CA PHE A 407 -19.05 58.74 -10.72
C PHE A 407 -18.77 58.27 -12.15
N LEU A 408 -18.10 57.13 -12.29
CA LEU A 408 -17.82 56.52 -13.59
C LEU A 408 -19.03 55.69 -14.06
N ALA A 409 -19.80 56.24 -15.00
CA ALA A 409 -20.91 55.52 -15.61
C ALA A 409 -20.46 54.19 -16.28
N PRO A 410 -21.31 53.14 -16.27
CA PRO A 410 -21.04 51.87 -16.93
C PRO A 410 -20.84 52.03 -18.44
N PRO A 411 -20.21 51.05 -19.12
CA PRO A 411 -20.07 51.08 -20.57
C PRO A 411 -21.44 51.04 -21.26
N VAL A 412 -21.63 51.91 -22.24
CA VAL A 412 -22.84 51.93 -23.08
C VAL A 412 -22.71 50.86 -24.16
N HIS A 413 -23.58 49.87 -24.16
CA HIS A 413 -23.68 48.90 -25.25
C HIS A 413 -24.57 49.49 -26.35
N ILE A 414 -24.09 49.46 -27.60
CA ILE A 414 -24.84 49.96 -28.74
C ILE A 414 -25.31 48.76 -29.56
N ARG A 415 -26.62 48.66 -29.79
CA ARG A 415 -27.23 47.60 -30.59
C ARG A 415 -28.06 48.22 -31.71
N ASP A 416 -28.08 47.57 -32.86
CA ASP A 416 -29.02 47.90 -33.92
C ASP A 416 -30.39 47.30 -33.59
N ASN A 417 -31.44 48.11 -33.73
CA ASN A 417 -32.81 47.63 -33.59
C ASN A 417 -33.58 48.03 -34.86
N LEU A 418 -33.95 47.01 -35.64
CA LEU A 418 -34.64 47.15 -36.92
C LEU A 418 -36.11 47.58 -36.75
N GLU A 419 -36.66 47.52 -35.54
CA GLU A 419 -38.01 47.99 -35.21
C GLU A 419 -38.05 49.52 -34.99
N LEU A 420 -36.89 50.16 -34.76
CA LEU A 420 -36.78 51.60 -34.62
C LEU A 420 -36.69 52.28 -35.99
N LYS A 421 -37.56 53.28 -36.22
CA LYS A 421 -37.69 54.01 -37.48
C LYS A 421 -36.50 54.91 -37.82
#